data_AF-A0A0F2RMY2-F1
#
_entry.id   AF-A0A0F2RMY2-F1
#
_cell.length_a   1.000
_cell.length_b   1.000
_cell.length_c   1.000
_cell.angle_alpha   90.00
_cell.angle_beta   90.00
_cell.angle_gamma   90.00
#
_symmetry.space_group_name_H-M   'P 1'
#
loop_
_entity.id
_entity.type
_entity.pdbx_description
1 polymer ?
#
loop_
_entity_poly.entity_id
_entity_poly.type
_entity_poly.pdbx_seq_one_letter_code
_entity_poly.pdbx_strand_id
1 'polypeptide(L)'
;MPTKKPHVTRTHGPIHFEDLEPHRFESLVRQLIYDFRSWQAIEATGASGSDDGFDARAWEISSSASLTETSNDDEQDDPPHPMAGRQWMIQCKRERKIGPSAIEKILSDVPSVTTPYGYILAASTTFSKRSHDTFRDTLRAKGVMEFYLWGKEALEDMLYQPKNDRLLFAYFGISLIMTRRKLTTEMRASVSAKNKLIKSLLLPLQGEFFQELLLRDINAEQYPEESEYPDFDTNPRWVQRRAVAHHPHGLEFHFRKFHAFFDRDKKEWDYSELVDLINRPEETDDWATFSETSEKVSNCMFGKPRAFQGAFNLYGIIPYRDILLIDTEGDAKFPIPHLYLEMDKYASPYSITLAGAEIGQFRFHPDDSWTRIKFFPKKIPTQSIRQRKPITKPLELPASLTSAISKHEKGADTLYFPTDEQNHFQLGSVHKVSTSGTSSEDLFVRVTALLECTFQKYAEHLNDTWSATQAVTRQLGREPAAEEILNIVEIERAYAWQWDQSRKR
;
A
#
# COMPACT_ATOMS: atom_id res chain seq x y z
N MET A 1 0.61 -12.82 13.14
CA MET A 1 0.66 -12.17 11.80
C MET A 1 1.73 -12.86 10.97
N PRO A 2 1.43 -13.37 9.75
CA PRO A 2 2.48 -13.83 8.87
C PRO A 2 3.10 -12.58 8.20
N THR A 3 4.30 -12.23 8.62
CA THR A 3 5.12 -11.21 7.96
C THR A 3 5.30 -11.59 6.50
N LYS A 4 4.75 -10.77 5.59
CA LYS A 4 5.00 -10.88 4.15
C LYS A 4 6.51 -10.86 3.95
N LYS A 5 7.08 -11.98 3.49
CA LYS A 5 8.52 -12.09 3.22
C LYS A 5 8.92 -10.91 2.33
N PRO A 6 10.06 -10.25 2.61
CA PRO A 6 10.53 -9.15 1.77
C PRO A 6 10.53 -9.63 0.32
N HIS A 7 9.97 -8.82 -0.57
CA HIS A 7 10.05 -9.06 -2.01
C HIS A 7 11.54 -9.06 -2.33
N VAL A 8 12.11 -10.25 -2.48
CA VAL A 8 13.50 -10.41 -2.92
C VAL A 8 13.54 -9.72 -4.27
N THR A 9 14.14 -8.54 -4.34
CA THR A 9 14.66 -8.00 -5.59
C THR A 9 15.55 -9.11 -6.09
N ARG A 10 15.05 -9.87 -7.07
CA ARG A 10 15.77 -10.98 -7.68
C ARG A 10 16.98 -10.33 -8.34
N THR A 11 18.07 -10.23 -7.59
CA THR A 11 19.38 -9.95 -8.15
C THR A 11 19.53 -11.01 -9.21
N HIS A 12 19.67 -10.60 -10.46
CA HIS A 12 20.00 -11.57 -11.49
C HIS A 12 21.28 -12.24 -10.99
N GLY A 13 21.15 -13.51 -10.60
CA GLY A 13 22.30 -14.30 -10.16
C GLY A 13 23.34 -14.32 -11.28
N PRO A 14 24.59 -14.66 -10.96
CA PRO A 14 25.67 -14.65 -11.93
C PRO A 14 25.26 -15.43 -13.19
N ILE A 15 25.53 -14.87 -14.38
CA ILE A 15 25.15 -15.52 -15.64
C ILE A 15 25.84 -16.89 -15.74
N HIS A 16 25.05 -17.93 -16.00
CA HIS A 16 25.53 -19.31 -16.12
C HIS A 16 25.85 -19.63 -17.60
N PHE A 17 26.97 -19.12 -18.09
CA PHE A 17 27.43 -19.37 -19.47
C PHE A 17 27.64 -20.86 -19.80
N GLU A 18 27.86 -21.70 -18.79
CA GLU A 18 28.04 -23.14 -18.95
C GLU A 18 26.77 -23.87 -19.40
N ASP A 19 25.60 -23.26 -19.18
CA ASP A 19 24.31 -23.83 -19.58
C ASP A 19 24.02 -23.59 -21.07
N LEU A 20 24.80 -22.73 -21.74
CA LEU A 20 24.71 -22.54 -23.19
C LEU A 20 25.42 -23.66 -23.94
N GLU A 21 24.81 -24.16 -25.01
CA GLU A 21 25.47 -25.08 -25.95
C GLU A 21 26.73 -24.43 -26.56
N PRO A 22 27.81 -25.19 -26.86
CA PRO A 22 29.09 -24.63 -27.34
C PRO A 22 28.95 -23.64 -28.51
N HIS A 23 28.22 -24.02 -29.56
CA HIS A 23 27.97 -23.19 -30.73
C HIS A 23 27.12 -21.93 -30.40
N ARG A 24 26.26 -22.00 -29.37
CA ARG A 24 25.50 -20.83 -28.88
C ARG A 24 26.40 -19.86 -28.12
N PHE A 25 27.36 -20.36 -27.35
CA PHE A 25 28.37 -19.52 -26.68
C PHE A 25 29.26 -18.81 -27.71
N GLU A 26 29.75 -19.51 -28.73
CA GLU A 26 30.48 -18.90 -29.85
C GLU A 26 29.64 -17.84 -30.57
N SER A 27 28.34 -18.13 -30.78
CA SER A 27 27.42 -17.17 -31.40
C SER A 27 27.17 -15.93 -30.56
N LEU A 28 27.10 -16.08 -29.23
CA LEU A 28 26.99 -14.98 -28.29
C LEU A 28 28.22 -14.09 -28.34
N VAL A 29 29.41 -14.68 -28.26
CA VAL A 29 30.69 -13.95 -28.33
C VAL A 29 30.83 -13.24 -29.67
N ARG A 30 30.48 -13.89 -30.78
CA ARG A 30 30.47 -13.25 -32.10
C ARG A 30 29.53 -12.05 -32.15
N GLN A 31 28.34 -12.17 -31.57
CA GLN A 31 27.39 -11.04 -31.50
C GLN A 31 27.90 -9.87 -30.65
N LEU A 32 28.64 -10.15 -29.58
CA LEU A 32 29.33 -9.12 -28.81
C LEU A 32 30.48 -8.46 -29.61
N ILE A 33 31.18 -9.24 -30.44
CA ILE A 33 32.29 -8.75 -31.27
C ILE A 33 31.82 -7.73 -32.30
N TYR A 34 30.66 -7.89 -32.92
CA TYR A 34 30.16 -6.91 -33.91
C TYR A 34 30.18 -5.47 -33.39
N ASP A 35 29.90 -5.25 -32.11
CA ASP A 35 29.85 -3.93 -31.49
C ASP A 35 31.18 -3.54 -30.77
N PHE A 36 32.22 -4.35 -30.89
CA PHE A 36 33.53 -4.12 -30.26
C PHE A 36 34.43 -3.18 -31.07
N ARG A 37 34.38 -3.28 -32.41
CA ARG A 37 35.17 -2.49 -33.38
C ARG A 37 34.40 -2.34 -34.69
N SER A 38 34.89 -1.46 -35.57
CA SER A 38 34.39 -1.31 -36.94
C SER A 38 35.03 -2.36 -37.85
N TRP A 39 34.31 -3.43 -38.08
CA TRP A 39 34.76 -4.55 -38.91
C TRP A 39 34.44 -4.36 -40.38
N GLN A 40 35.37 -4.72 -41.25
CA GLN A 40 35.17 -4.85 -42.70
C GLN A 40 34.48 -6.19 -43.02
N ALA A 41 34.93 -7.27 -42.38
CA ALA A 41 34.35 -8.60 -42.50
C ALA A 41 34.59 -9.43 -41.22
N ILE A 42 33.66 -10.33 -40.90
CA ILE A 42 33.81 -11.35 -39.84
C ILE A 42 33.43 -12.70 -40.44
N GLU A 43 34.36 -13.65 -40.41
CA GLU A 43 34.19 -15.02 -40.87
C GLU A 43 34.15 -15.98 -39.69
N ALA A 44 33.11 -16.82 -39.63
CA ALA A 44 33.02 -17.90 -38.66
C ALA A 44 33.74 -19.14 -39.21
N THR A 45 34.95 -19.40 -38.71
CA THR A 45 35.77 -20.54 -39.17
C THR A 45 35.44 -21.84 -38.42
N GLY A 46 34.76 -21.76 -37.27
CA GLY A 46 34.45 -22.92 -36.41
C GLY A 46 33.24 -23.78 -36.83
N ALA A 47 32.39 -23.33 -37.75
CA ALA A 47 31.15 -24.05 -38.10
C ALA A 47 31.37 -25.31 -38.99
N SER A 48 32.56 -25.44 -39.59
CA SER A 48 32.84 -26.42 -40.66
C SER A 48 33.57 -27.69 -40.19
N GLY A 49 33.87 -27.82 -38.89
CA GLY A 49 34.46 -29.05 -38.31
C GLY A 49 35.93 -29.33 -38.68
N SER A 50 36.66 -28.39 -39.29
CA SER A 50 38.13 -28.50 -39.45
C SER A 50 38.82 -27.83 -38.27
N ASP A 51 39.54 -28.65 -37.50
CA ASP A 51 40.06 -28.41 -36.15
C ASP A 51 41.32 -27.50 -36.10
N ASP A 52 41.34 -26.41 -36.87
CA ASP A 52 42.47 -25.45 -36.89
C ASP A 52 42.49 -24.54 -35.63
N GLY A 53 41.71 -24.87 -34.60
CA GLY A 53 41.76 -24.21 -33.29
C GLY A 53 41.13 -22.82 -33.20
N PHE A 54 40.60 -22.23 -34.28
CA PHE A 54 40.04 -20.88 -34.30
C PHE A 54 38.55 -20.82 -34.65
N ASP A 55 37.78 -20.07 -33.87
CA ASP A 55 36.32 -20.02 -34.01
C ASP A 55 35.85 -18.90 -34.95
N ALA A 56 36.57 -17.78 -35.01
CA ALA A 56 36.32 -16.72 -35.98
C ALA A 56 37.57 -15.93 -36.36
N ARG A 57 37.53 -15.32 -37.54
CA ARG A 57 38.49 -14.34 -38.04
C ARG A 57 37.76 -13.06 -38.41
N ALA A 58 38.37 -11.91 -38.16
CA ALA A 58 37.78 -10.63 -38.52
C ALA A 58 38.83 -9.69 -39.11
N TRP A 59 38.42 -8.81 -40.01
CA TRP A 59 39.29 -7.76 -40.57
C TRP A 59 38.76 -6.41 -40.14
N GLU A 60 39.58 -5.64 -39.45
CA GLU A 60 39.26 -4.29 -39.02
C GLU A 60 39.58 -3.29 -40.14
N ILE A 61 38.71 -2.29 -40.33
CA ILE A 61 38.89 -1.23 -41.33
C ILE A 61 40.10 -0.38 -40.92
N SER A 62 41.17 -0.39 -41.72
CA SER A 62 42.33 0.47 -41.47
C SER A 62 41.98 1.93 -41.81
N SER A 63 42.18 2.84 -40.86
CA SER A 63 41.95 4.29 -41.03
C SER A 63 42.81 4.95 -42.13
N SER A 64 43.81 4.25 -42.68
CA SER A 64 44.60 4.71 -43.83
C SER A 64 43.87 4.59 -45.18
N ALA A 65 42.78 3.83 -45.27
CA ALA A 65 41.98 3.71 -46.51
C ALA A 65 40.92 4.82 -46.67
N SER A 66 40.73 5.67 -45.66
CA SER A 66 39.70 6.71 -45.65
C SER A 66 40.20 8.10 -46.12
N LEU A 67 41.46 8.22 -46.56
CA LEU A 67 42.08 9.50 -46.92
C LEU A 67 42.34 9.69 -48.44
N THR A 68 41.87 8.79 -49.30
CA THR A 68 42.03 8.90 -50.77
C THR A 68 40.70 9.15 -51.48
N GLU A 69 39.86 10.07 -50.98
CA GLU A 69 38.73 10.61 -51.74
C GLU A 69 38.96 12.07 -52.20
N THR A 70 40.21 12.52 -52.35
CA THR A 70 40.48 13.84 -52.94
C THR A 70 41.85 13.95 -53.62
N SER A 71 42.03 13.25 -54.73
CA SER A 71 42.93 13.71 -55.80
C SER A 71 42.62 12.97 -57.11
N ASN A 72 42.38 13.75 -58.16
CA ASN A 72 42.04 13.33 -59.51
C ASN A 72 43.17 12.59 -60.24
N ASP A 73 42.70 11.85 -61.26
CA ASP A 73 43.32 11.41 -62.52
C ASP A 73 44.22 10.16 -62.54
N ASP A 74 43.73 9.22 -63.37
CA ASP A 74 44.46 8.27 -64.21
C ASP A 74 45.49 7.36 -63.56
N GLU A 75 45.01 6.30 -62.90
CA GLU A 75 45.53 4.94 -63.06
C GLU A 75 44.50 3.94 -62.51
N GLN A 76 44.47 2.73 -63.08
CA GLN A 76 43.49 1.70 -62.82
C GLN A 76 43.73 1.06 -61.44
N ASP A 77 43.31 1.74 -60.37
CA ASP A 77 43.34 1.18 -59.01
C ASP A 77 42.18 0.19 -58.84
N ASP A 78 42.53 -1.10 -58.82
CA ASP A 78 41.63 -2.16 -58.36
C ASP A 78 41.05 -1.77 -56.99
N PRO A 79 39.72 -1.94 -56.76
CA PRO A 79 39.13 -1.65 -55.46
C PRO A 79 39.88 -2.42 -54.36
N PRO A 80 40.16 -1.80 -53.19
CA PRO A 80 40.92 -2.46 -52.14
C PRO A 80 40.28 -3.81 -51.77
N HIS A 81 41.04 -4.89 -51.92
CA HIS A 81 40.54 -6.24 -51.67
C HIS A 81 39.92 -6.33 -50.26
N PRO A 82 38.78 -7.04 -50.09
CA PRO A 82 38.09 -7.17 -48.80
C PRO A 82 38.92 -7.80 -47.67
N MET A 83 40.11 -8.31 -47.98
CA MET A 83 41.02 -9.01 -47.06
C MET A 83 42.32 -8.23 -46.75
N ALA A 84 42.44 -6.96 -47.15
CA ALA A 84 43.64 -6.13 -46.94
C ALA A 84 43.63 -5.30 -45.63
N GLY A 85 42.85 -5.72 -44.63
CA GLY A 85 42.70 -5.03 -43.33
C GLY A 85 43.57 -5.61 -42.20
N ARG A 86 43.51 -4.99 -41.01
CA ARG A 86 44.15 -5.53 -39.80
C ARG A 86 43.42 -6.80 -39.38
N GLN A 87 44.07 -7.95 -39.48
CA GLN A 87 43.46 -9.24 -39.18
C GLN A 87 43.41 -9.51 -37.67
N TRP A 88 42.24 -9.90 -37.19
CA TRP A 88 41.95 -10.32 -35.82
C TRP A 88 41.58 -11.80 -35.78
N MET A 89 42.10 -12.51 -34.78
CA MET A 89 41.75 -13.91 -34.51
C MET A 89 40.96 -14.00 -33.21
N ILE A 90 39.86 -14.75 -33.25
CA ILE A 90 38.97 -14.93 -32.12
C ILE A 90 38.85 -16.41 -31.80
N GLN A 91 39.05 -16.73 -30.53
CA GLN A 91 38.88 -18.07 -29.99
C GLN A 91 37.95 -18.04 -28.79
N CYS A 92 37.02 -18.98 -28.77
CA CYS A 92 35.98 -19.16 -27.78
C CYS A 92 36.21 -20.49 -27.05
N LYS A 93 36.29 -20.46 -25.72
CA LYS A 93 36.46 -21.66 -24.90
C LYS A 93 35.41 -21.72 -23.81
N ARG A 94 34.44 -22.62 -23.97
CA ARG A 94 33.41 -22.91 -22.98
C ARG A 94 33.90 -24.03 -22.04
N GLU A 95 34.81 -23.68 -21.14
CA GLU A 95 35.36 -24.60 -20.15
C GLU A 95 35.18 -24.05 -18.74
N ARG A 96 34.87 -24.92 -17.78
CA ARG A 96 34.65 -24.53 -16.38
C ARG A 96 35.86 -23.86 -15.73
N LYS A 97 37.08 -24.20 -16.17
CA LYS A 97 38.33 -23.66 -15.64
C LYS A 97 39.45 -23.72 -16.66
N ILE A 98 40.09 -22.58 -16.93
CA ILE A 98 41.25 -22.47 -17.82
C ILE A 98 42.45 -21.95 -17.02
N GLY A 99 43.47 -22.79 -16.88
CA GLY A 99 44.72 -22.45 -16.20
C GLY A 99 45.80 -21.87 -17.13
N PRO A 100 46.92 -21.36 -16.58
CA PRO A 100 48.02 -20.80 -17.38
C PRO A 100 48.59 -21.76 -18.43
N SER A 101 48.79 -23.03 -18.09
CA SER A 101 49.30 -24.03 -19.05
C SER A 101 48.30 -24.36 -20.17
N ALA A 102 47.00 -24.24 -19.90
CA ALA A 102 45.99 -24.39 -20.94
C ALA A 102 46.02 -23.19 -21.90
N ILE A 103 46.27 -21.97 -21.39
CA ILE A 103 46.47 -20.78 -22.22
C ILE A 103 47.69 -20.94 -23.12
N GLU A 104 48.83 -21.40 -22.59
CA GLU A 104 50.03 -21.66 -23.41
C GLU A 104 49.76 -22.65 -24.53
N LYS A 105 48.98 -23.71 -24.24
CA LYS A 105 48.55 -24.69 -25.25
C LYS A 105 47.58 -24.08 -26.27
N ILE A 106 46.63 -23.27 -25.85
CA ILE A 106 45.71 -22.57 -26.75
C ILE A 106 46.49 -21.62 -27.68
N LEU A 107 47.49 -20.94 -27.13
CA LEU A 107 48.30 -19.99 -27.85
C LEU A 107 49.37 -20.66 -28.72
N SER A 108 49.71 -21.94 -28.55
CA SER A 108 50.70 -22.62 -29.41
C SER A 108 50.28 -22.63 -30.86
N ASP A 109 48.96 -22.68 -31.10
CA ASP A 109 48.35 -22.81 -32.41
C ASP A 109 48.37 -21.50 -33.21
N VAL A 110 48.72 -20.37 -32.57
CA VAL A 110 48.88 -19.07 -33.25
C VAL A 110 50.12 -19.12 -34.17
N PRO A 111 49.95 -19.02 -35.51
CA PRO A 111 51.03 -19.18 -36.47
C PRO A 111 52.03 -18.01 -36.39
N SER A 112 53.32 -18.33 -36.32
CA SER A 112 54.39 -17.33 -36.26
C SER A 112 54.72 -16.67 -37.61
N VAL A 113 54.29 -17.27 -38.72
CA VAL A 113 54.57 -16.79 -40.08
C VAL A 113 53.55 -15.73 -40.52
N THR A 114 52.31 -15.82 -40.04
CA THR A 114 51.21 -14.90 -40.36
C THR A 114 50.58 -14.41 -39.06
N THR A 115 51.36 -13.64 -38.30
CA THR A 115 50.93 -13.14 -36.98
C THR A 115 49.76 -12.17 -37.15
N PRO A 116 48.62 -12.39 -36.47
CA PRO A 116 47.49 -11.48 -36.56
C PRO A 116 47.81 -10.15 -35.90
N TYR A 117 47.16 -9.09 -36.36
CA TYR A 117 47.24 -7.78 -35.70
C TYR A 117 46.64 -7.85 -34.29
N GLY A 118 45.49 -8.52 -34.15
CA GLY A 118 44.77 -8.62 -32.89
C GLY A 118 44.34 -10.03 -32.52
N TYR A 119 44.23 -10.32 -31.21
CA TYR A 119 43.81 -11.64 -30.71
C TYR A 119 42.82 -11.54 -29.54
N ILE A 120 41.67 -12.22 -29.64
CA ILE A 120 40.65 -12.26 -28.59
C ILE A 120 40.45 -13.71 -28.13
N LEU A 121 40.66 -13.96 -26.84
CA LEU A 121 40.26 -15.20 -26.20
C LEU A 121 39.06 -14.93 -25.29
N ALA A 122 37.91 -15.51 -25.64
CA ALA A 122 36.69 -15.43 -24.84
C ALA A 122 36.40 -16.76 -24.16
N ALA A 123 36.14 -16.75 -22.85
CA ALA A 123 35.85 -17.96 -22.10
C ALA A 123 34.75 -17.77 -21.05
N SER A 124 34.01 -18.85 -20.77
CA SER A 124 32.93 -18.88 -19.77
C SER A 124 33.43 -18.86 -18.31
N THR A 125 34.75 -18.88 -18.09
CA THR A 125 35.39 -18.96 -16.77
C THR A 125 36.09 -17.66 -16.37
N THR A 126 36.42 -17.54 -15.08
CA THR A 126 37.24 -16.44 -14.57
C THR A 126 38.73 -16.79 -14.67
N PHE A 127 39.54 -15.80 -15.05
CA PHE A 127 40.97 -15.98 -15.22
C PHE A 127 41.75 -15.50 -13.99
N SER A 128 42.80 -16.24 -13.63
CA SER A 128 43.73 -15.81 -12.59
C SER A 128 44.64 -14.69 -13.09
N LYS A 129 45.22 -13.88 -12.19
CA LYS A 129 46.24 -12.89 -12.56
C LYS A 129 47.39 -13.51 -13.35
N ARG A 130 47.87 -14.68 -12.92
CA ARG A 130 48.93 -15.43 -13.61
C ARG A 130 48.53 -15.82 -15.03
N SER A 131 47.26 -16.17 -15.25
CA SER A 131 46.71 -16.45 -16.58
C SER A 131 46.76 -15.22 -17.49
N HIS A 132 46.40 -14.03 -16.97
CA HIS A 132 46.51 -12.78 -17.71
C HIS A 132 47.95 -12.42 -18.07
N ASP A 133 48.89 -12.58 -17.14
CA ASP A 133 50.30 -12.26 -17.38
C ASP A 133 50.91 -13.22 -18.41
N THR A 134 50.63 -14.53 -18.29
CA THR A 134 51.08 -15.56 -19.26
C THR A 134 50.52 -15.28 -20.67
N PHE A 135 49.23 -14.93 -20.78
CA PHE A 135 48.58 -14.59 -22.04
C PHE A 135 49.25 -13.38 -22.72
N ARG A 136 49.48 -12.32 -21.93
CA ARG A 136 50.12 -11.07 -22.39
C ARG A 136 51.54 -11.32 -22.87
N ASP A 137 52.35 -12.01 -22.08
CA ASP A 137 53.77 -12.20 -22.37
C ASP A 137 53.98 -13.09 -23.60
N THR A 138 53.17 -14.14 -23.72
CA THR A 138 53.21 -15.07 -24.87
C THR A 138 52.82 -14.37 -26.18
N LEU A 139 51.74 -13.58 -26.19
CA LEU A 139 51.29 -12.89 -27.42
C LEU A 139 52.24 -11.75 -27.82
N ARG A 140 52.83 -11.05 -26.85
CA ARG A 140 53.88 -10.05 -27.12
C ARG A 140 55.13 -10.69 -27.73
N ALA A 141 55.57 -11.82 -27.20
CA ALA A 141 56.71 -12.55 -27.76
C ALA A 141 56.45 -13.03 -29.19
N LYS A 142 55.18 -13.33 -29.53
CA LYS A 142 54.75 -13.68 -30.89
C LYS A 142 54.54 -12.48 -31.82
N GLY A 143 54.61 -11.25 -31.33
CA GLY A 143 54.48 -10.03 -32.15
C GLY A 143 53.05 -9.57 -32.41
N VAL A 144 52.06 -10.02 -31.63
CA VAL A 144 50.67 -9.55 -31.74
C VAL A 144 50.54 -8.15 -31.12
N MET A 145 49.91 -7.23 -31.85
CA MET A 145 49.85 -5.81 -31.45
C MET A 145 48.76 -5.53 -30.41
N GLU A 146 47.58 -6.11 -30.57
CA GLU A 146 46.45 -5.95 -29.64
C GLU A 146 45.92 -7.30 -29.16
N PHE A 147 45.55 -7.42 -27.88
CA PHE A 147 44.96 -8.65 -27.38
C PHE A 147 44.04 -8.45 -26.19
N TYR A 148 42.98 -9.23 -26.15
CA TYR A 148 41.96 -9.17 -25.12
C TYR A 148 41.61 -10.55 -24.59
N LEU A 149 41.50 -10.65 -23.26
CA LEU A 149 41.10 -11.86 -22.56
C LEU A 149 39.73 -11.60 -21.92
N TRP A 150 38.67 -12.10 -22.54
CA TRP A 150 37.29 -11.97 -22.05
C TRP A 150 36.92 -13.17 -21.20
N GLY A 151 37.07 -13.02 -19.88
CA GLY A 151 36.54 -13.99 -18.92
C GLY A 151 35.06 -13.78 -18.62
N LYS A 152 34.52 -14.64 -17.76
CA LYS A 152 33.13 -14.60 -17.29
C LYS A 152 32.67 -13.19 -16.90
N GLU A 153 33.43 -12.52 -16.04
CA GLU A 153 33.09 -11.19 -15.50
C GLU A 153 33.02 -10.14 -16.63
N ALA A 154 33.99 -10.15 -17.55
CA ALA A 154 33.99 -9.23 -18.68
C ALA A 154 32.81 -9.48 -19.64
N LEU A 155 32.47 -10.75 -19.89
CA LEU A 155 31.32 -11.11 -20.72
C LEU A 155 30.00 -10.71 -20.06
N GLU A 156 29.89 -10.90 -18.74
CA GLU A 156 28.73 -10.51 -17.94
C GLU A 156 28.54 -8.98 -17.93
N ASP A 157 29.61 -8.22 -17.68
CA ASP A 157 29.61 -6.77 -17.74
C ASP A 157 29.21 -6.24 -19.12
N MET A 158 29.71 -6.87 -20.19
CA MET A 158 29.31 -6.51 -21.56
C MET A 158 27.83 -6.80 -21.81
N LEU A 159 27.29 -7.93 -21.34
CA LEU A 159 25.88 -8.30 -21.56
C LEU A 159 24.88 -7.45 -20.78
N TYR A 160 25.25 -6.96 -19.60
CA TYR A 160 24.40 -6.07 -18.82
C TYR A 160 24.34 -4.63 -19.34
N GLN A 161 25.14 -4.29 -20.36
CA GLN A 161 25.01 -2.99 -21.02
C GLN A 161 23.67 -2.89 -21.77
N PRO A 162 22.95 -1.74 -21.69
CA PRO A 162 21.64 -1.58 -22.33
C PRO A 162 21.59 -1.91 -23.82
N LYS A 163 22.70 -1.70 -24.56
CA LYS A 163 22.81 -2.04 -25.99
C LYS A 163 22.72 -3.55 -26.27
N ASN A 164 23.08 -4.38 -25.29
CA ASN A 164 23.15 -5.83 -25.40
C ASN A 164 21.92 -6.53 -24.77
N ASP A 165 20.87 -5.79 -24.39
CA ASP A 165 19.63 -6.36 -23.83
C ASP A 165 19.00 -7.43 -24.73
N ARG A 166 19.11 -7.25 -26.05
CA ARG A 166 18.67 -8.26 -27.05
C ARG A 166 19.39 -9.60 -26.89
N LEU A 167 20.69 -9.57 -26.56
CA LEU A 167 21.53 -10.76 -26.38
C LEU A 167 21.22 -11.40 -25.04
N LEU A 168 21.10 -10.58 -24.00
CA LEU A 168 20.73 -11.03 -22.66
C LEU A 168 19.35 -11.75 -22.67
N PHE A 169 18.40 -11.24 -23.45
CA PHE A 169 17.10 -11.87 -23.63
C PHE A 169 17.16 -13.14 -24.48
N ALA A 170 17.81 -13.09 -25.65
CA ALA A 170 17.85 -14.22 -26.59
C ALA A 170 18.61 -15.45 -26.04
N TYR A 171 19.64 -15.21 -25.21
CA TYR A 171 20.49 -16.28 -24.68
C TYR A 171 20.13 -16.70 -23.25
N PHE A 172 19.63 -15.78 -22.42
CA PHE A 172 19.39 -16.06 -20.99
C PHE A 172 17.95 -15.75 -20.53
N GLY A 173 17.07 -15.27 -21.42
CA GLY A 173 15.69 -14.93 -21.10
C GLY A 173 15.53 -13.73 -20.17
N ILE A 174 16.58 -12.91 -20.01
CA ILE A 174 16.61 -11.74 -19.12
C ILE A 174 16.52 -10.47 -19.96
N SER A 175 15.59 -9.55 -19.65
CA SER A 175 15.55 -8.21 -20.24
C SER A 175 15.38 -7.13 -19.17
N LEU A 176 16.33 -6.20 -19.13
CA LEU A 176 16.30 -5.02 -18.27
C LEU A 176 15.33 -3.96 -18.82
N ILE A 177 15.24 -3.84 -20.14
CA ILE A 177 14.35 -2.88 -20.81
C ILE A 177 12.88 -3.26 -20.58
N MET A 178 12.54 -4.55 -20.65
CA MET A 178 11.16 -5.02 -20.39
C MET A 178 10.72 -4.75 -18.96
N THR A 179 11.57 -4.96 -17.96
CA THR A 179 11.24 -4.65 -16.55
C THR A 179 11.04 -3.14 -16.34
N ARG A 180 11.89 -2.28 -16.94
CA ARG A 180 11.73 -0.82 -16.86
C ARG A 180 10.44 -0.36 -17.55
N ARG A 181 10.12 -0.93 -18.71
CA ARG A 181 8.87 -0.65 -19.43
C ARG A 181 7.65 -1.08 -18.60
N LYS A 182 7.67 -2.27 -17.99
CA LYS A 182 6.61 -2.76 -17.11
C LYS A 182 6.36 -1.81 -15.94
N LEU A 183 7.41 -1.42 -15.20
CA LEU A 183 7.29 -0.48 -14.08
C LEU A 183 6.76 0.89 -14.52
N THR A 184 7.21 1.38 -15.68
CA THR A 184 6.74 2.67 -16.23
C THR A 184 5.26 2.61 -16.58
N THR A 185 4.80 1.51 -17.19
CA THR A 185 3.39 1.30 -17.52
C THR A 185 2.54 1.22 -16.26
N GLU A 186 2.97 0.48 -15.24
CA GLU A 186 2.28 0.39 -13.94
C GLU A 186 2.18 1.77 -13.26
N MET A 187 3.26 2.55 -13.23
CA MET A 187 3.24 3.91 -12.67
C MET A 187 2.30 4.83 -13.44
N ARG A 188 2.29 4.75 -14.78
CA ARG A 188 1.37 5.53 -15.61
C ARG A 188 -0.09 5.16 -15.34
N ALA A 189 -0.41 3.87 -15.21
CA ALA A 189 -1.74 3.41 -14.85
C ALA A 189 -2.17 3.95 -13.48
N SER A 190 -1.31 3.84 -12.48
CA SER A 190 -1.55 4.38 -11.13
C SER A 190 -1.82 5.90 -11.13
N VAL A 191 -1.02 6.67 -11.86
CA VAL A 191 -1.19 8.13 -11.94
C VAL A 191 -2.47 8.49 -12.72
N SER A 192 -2.77 7.75 -13.78
CA SER A 192 -4.00 7.93 -14.56
C SER A 192 -5.25 7.68 -13.71
N ALA A 193 -5.30 6.55 -12.99
CA ALA A 193 -6.40 6.22 -12.09
C ALA A 193 -6.58 7.29 -11.01
N LYS A 194 -5.50 7.70 -10.33
CA LYS A 194 -5.55 8.79 -9.34
C LYS A 194 -6.10 10.09 -9.95
N ASN A 195 -5.59 10.50 -11.11
CA ASN A 195 -6.03 11.74 -11.74
C ASN A 195 -7.50 11.67 -12.19
N LYS A 196 -7.97 10.50 -12.64
CA LYS A 196 -9.37 10.29 -12.99
C LYS A 196 -10.28 10.35 -11.76
N LEU A 197 -9.88 9.76 -10.64
CA LEU A 197 -10.60 9.91 -9.36
C LEU A 197 -10.72 11.38 -8.94
N ILE A 198 -9.64 12.14 -8.98
CA ILE A 198 -9.64 13.55 -8.57
C ILE A 198 -10.49 14.40 -9.53
N LYS A 199 -10.32 14.23 -10.84
CA LYS A 199 -10.96 15.10 -11.84
C LYS A 199 -12.41 14.72 -12.09
N SER A 200 -12.70 13.43 -12.26
CA SER A 200 -14.01 12.97 -12.70
C SER A 200 -14.96 12.75 -11.54
N LEU A 201 -14.46 12.36 -10.37
CA LEU A 201 -15.29 12.21 -9.16
C LEU A 201 -15.19 13.41 -8.22
N LEU A 202 -14.49 14.48 -8.64
CA LEU A 202 -14.27 15.71 -7.88
C LEU A 202 -13.74 15.46 -6.47
N LEU A 203 -12.99 14.37 -6.28
CA LEU A 203 -12.44 14.04 -4.98
C LEU A 203 -11.31 15.02 -4.64
N PRO A 204 -11.39 15.71 -3.49
CA PRO A 204 -10.38 16.67 -3.12
C PRO A 204 -9.06 15.96 -2.84
N LEU A 205 -7.96 16.48 -3.40
CA LEU A 205 -6.63 15.89 -3.23
C LEU A 205 -6.15 15.91 -1.77
N GLN A 206 -6.67 16.85 -0.97
CA GLN A 206 -6.34 17.05 0.43
C GLN A 206 -7.60 17.06 1.29
N GLY A 207 -7.46 16.58 2.52
CA GLY A 207 -8.56 16.50 3.48
C GLY A 207 -9.39 15.22 3.34
N GLU A 208 -10.33 15.08 4.27
CA GLU A 208 -11.31 14.00 4.26
C GLU A 208 -12.48 14.37 3.34
N PHE A 209 -13.00 13.38 2.65
CA PHE A 209 -14.22 13.47 1.87
C PHE A 209 -15.13 12.28 2.18
N PHE A 210 -16.33 12.30 1.64
CA PHE A 210 -17.29 11.21 1.82
C PHE A 210 -17.96 10.93 0.49
N GLN A 211 -17.39 10.00 -0.27
CA GLN A 211 -17.94 9.58 -1.55
C GLN A 211 -18.28 8.10 -1.51
N GLU A 212 -19.50 7.74 -1.89
CA GLU A 212 -19.90 6.36 -2.05
C GLU A 212 -19.48 5.85 -3.43
N LEU A 213 -18.86 4.67 -3.43
CA LEU A 213 -18.33 4.00 -4.61
C LEU A 213 -18.70 2.52 -4.54
N LEU A 214 -19.03 1.94 -5.68
CA LEU A 214 -19.17 0.49 -5.80
C LEU A 214 -17.81 -0.12 -6.14
N LEU A 215 -17.28 -0.97 -5.27
CA LEU A 215 -16.14 -1.82 -5.61
C LEU A 215 -16.68 -3.04 -6.33
N ARG A 216 -16.22 -3.33 -7.54
CA ARG A 216 -16.75 -4.44 -8.36
C ARG A 216 -15.62 -5.29 -8.92
N ASP A 217 -15.73 -6.59 -8.77
CA ASP A 217 -14.85 -7.55 -9.42
C ASP A 217 -15.11 -7.55 -10.93
N ILE A 218 -14.04 -7.46 -11.71
CA ILE A 218 -14.10 -7.57 -13.17
C ILE A 218 -14.62 -8.93 -13.63
N ASN A 219 -14.48 -9.97 -12.81
CA ASN A 219 -14.94 -11.33 -13.08
C ASN A 219 -16.41 -11.57 -12.63
N ALA A 220 -17.11 -10.53 -12.19
CA ALA A 220 -18.51 -10.62 -11.74
C ALA A 220 -19.48 -10.71 -12.94
N GLU A 221 -19.51 -11.86 -13.60
CA GLU A 221 -20.35 -12.12 -14.80
C GLU A 221 -21.85 -12.06 -14.54
N GLN A 222 -22.31 -12.47 -13.36
CA GLN A 222 -23.74 -12.53 -12.98
C GLN A 222 -24.20 -11.26 -12.26
N TYR A 223 -23.40 -10.18 -12.29
CA TYR A 223 -23.85 -8.91 -11.75
C TYR A 223 -25.10 -8.42 -12.50
N PRO A 224 -26.14 -7.93 -11.79
CA PRO A 224 -26.14 -7.62 -10.35
C PRO A 224 -26.89 -8.63 -9.46
N GLU A 225 -27.05 -9.87 -9.90
CA GLU A 225 -27.84 -10.89 -9.20
C GLU A 225 -27.01 -11.57 -8.10
N GLU A 226 -27.21 -11.16 -6.85
CA GLU A 226 -26.48 -11.68 -5.69
C GLU A 226 -26.75 -13.17 -5.45
N SER A 227 -27.99 -13.61 -5.71
CA SER A 227 -28.45 -15.00 -5.52
C SER A 227 -27.74 -16.01 -6.41
N GLU A 228 -27.16 -15.57 -7.53
CA GLU A 228 -26.38 -16.42 -8.44
C GLU A 228 -24.99 -16.77 -7.86
N TYR A 229 -24.60 -16.14 -6.75
CA TYR A 229 -23.37 -16.40 -6.03
C TYR A 229 -23.67 -16.99 -4.64
N PRO A 230 -23.52 -18.32 -4.45
CA PRO A 230 -23.85 -18.98 -3.18
C PRO A 230 -23.07 -18.48 -1.96
N ASP A 231 -21.89 -17.89 -2.18
CA ASP A 231 -20.98 -17.38 -1.16
C ASP A 231 -20.93 -15.84 -1.12
N PHE A 232 -21.89 -15.14 -1.73
CA PHE A 232 -21.91 -13.66 -1.83
C PHE A 232 -21.80 -12.98 -0.47
N ASP A 233 -22.51 -13.45 0.55
CA ASP A 233 -22.50 -12.88 1.91
C ASP A 233 -21.10 -12.90 2.55
N THR A 234 -20.32 -13.94 2.25
CA THR A 234 -18.98 -14.13 2.80
C THR A 234 -17.89 -13.53 1.91
N ASN A 235 -18.14 -13.48 0.60
CA ASN A 235 -17.19 -13.06 -0.41
C ASN A 235 -17.93 -12.29 -1.52
N PRO A 236 -18.33 -11.04 -1.27
CA PRO A 236 -19.13 -10.28 -2.22
C PRO A 236 -18.28 -9.90 -3.43
N ARG A 237 -18.81 -10.14 -4.64
CA ARG A 237 -18.17 -9.78 -5.91
C ARG A 237 -18.29 -8.30 -6.21
N TRP A 238 -19.23 -7.64 -5.57
CA TRP A 238 -19.33 -6.19 -5.55
C TRP A 238 -19.78 -5.73 -4.18
N VAL A 239 -19.31 -4.56 -3.76
CA VAL A 239 -19.67 -4.02 -2.47
C VAL A 239 -19.59 -2.50 -2.45
N GLN A 240 -20.63 -1.85 -1.93
CA GLN A 240 -20.64 -0.41 -1.73
C GLN A 240 -19.75 -0.03 -0.55
N ARG A 241 -18.89 0.97 -0.77
CA ARG A 241 -17.97 1.47 0.24
C ARG A 241 -17.85 2.98 0.16
N ARG A 242 -17.55 3.58 1.32
CA ARG A 242 -17.31 5.01 1.43
C ARG A 242 -15.82 5.29 1.34
N ALA A 243 -15.41 5.95 0.27
CA ALA A 243 -14.07 6.51 0.15
C ALA A 243 -13.97 7.77 1.02
N VAL A 244 -12.88 7.87 1.77
CA VAL A 244 -12.68 8.90 2.80
C VAL A 244 -11.49 9.82 2.57
N ALA A 245 -10.44 9.34 1.92
CA ALA A 245 -9.23 10.12 1.68
C ALA A 245 -8.38 9.56 0.55
N HIS A 246 -7.51 10.40 0.01
CA HIS A 246 -6.38 9.95 -0.82
C HIS A 246 -5.18 9.63 0.08
N HIS A 247 -4.67 8.40 0.00
CA HIS A 247 -3.45 7.97 0.67
C HIS A 247 -2.28 7.87 -0.34
N PRO A 248 -1.01 8.07 0.05
CA PRO A 248 0.14 7.86 -0.83
C PRO A 248 0.19 6.47 -1.50
N HIS A 249 -0.37 5.46 -0.84
CA HIS A 249 -0.43 4.09 -1.35
C HIS A 249 -1.70 3.76 -2.15
N GLY A 250 -2.73 4.62 -2.18
CA GLY A 250 -4.00 4.30 -2.82
C GLY A 250 -5.17 5.18 -2.39
N LEU A 251 -6.38 4.75 -2.73
CA LEU A 251 -7.62 5.34 -2.25
C LEU A 251 -8.04 4.67 -0.94
N GLU A 252 -8.37 5.46 0.08
CA GLU A 252 -8.74 4.98 1.40
C GLU A 252 -10.25 4.86 1.56
N PHE A 253 -10.69 3.73 2.12
CA PHE A 253 -12.10 3.40 2.35
C PHE A 253 -12.34 3.14 3.82
N HIS A 254 -13.39 3.74 4.38
CA HIS A 254 -13.87 3.40 5.71
C HIS A 254 -14.89 2.27 5.60
N PHE A 255 -14.55 1.07 6.09
CA PHE A 255 -15.33 -0.13 5.78
C PHE A 255 -15.93 -0.85 7.00
N ARG A 256 -15.43 -0.60 8.22
CA ARG A 256 -16.13 -0.97 9.47
C ARG A 256 -15.99 0.09 10.55
N LYS A 257 -17.01 0.23 11.39
CA LYS A 257 -16.96 1.05 12.61
C LYS A 257 -17.61 0.30 13.77
N PHE A 258 -16.96 0.24 14.91
CA PHE A 258 -17.44 -0.49 16.08
C PHE A 258 -17.57 0.41 17.29
N HIS A 259 -18.47 0.08 18.21
CA HIS A 259 -18.47 0.66 19.56
C HIS A 259 -17.19 0.28 20.29
N ALA A 260 -16.56 1.24 20.97
CA ALA A 260 -15.29 1.03 21.63
C ALA A 260 -15.19 1.74 22.98
N PHE A 261 -14.42 1.13 23.88
CA PHE A 261 -14.09 1.61 25.20
C PHE A 261 -12.60 1.93 25.26
N PHE A 262 -12.25 3.07 25.84
CA PHE A 262 -10.87 3.51 25.98
C PHE A 262 -10.63 4.18 27.33
N ASP A 263 -9.63 3.73 28.07
CA ASP A 263 -9.14 4.37 29.29
C ASP A 263 -7.74 4.94 29.00
N ARG A 264 -7.64 6.26 28.83
CA ARG A 264 -6.38 6.95 28.50
C ARG A 264 -5.38 6.95 29.66
N ASP A 265 -5.87 6.96 30.90
CA ASP A 265 -5.02 7.01 32.09
C ASP A 265 -4.32 5.65 32.27
N LYS A 266 -5.06 4.56 32.03
CA LYS A 266 -4.52 3.19 32.13
C LYS A 266 -3.95 2.64 30.83
N LYS A 267 -4.17 3.34 29.72
CA LYS A 267 -3.91 2.86 28.35
C LYS A 267 -4.58 1.51 28.07
N GLU A 268 -5.82 1.35 28.52
CA GLU A 268 -6.63 0.16 28.30
C GLU A 268 -7.68 0.42 27.21
N TRP A 269 -8.00 -0.58 26.40
CA TRP A 269 -9.05 -0.45 25.39
C TRP A 269 -9.75 -1.76 25.05
N ASP A 270 -10.93 -1.66 24.47
CA ASP A 270 -11.61 -2.79 23.83
C ASP A 270 -12.65 -2.29 22.82
N TYR A 271 -13.14 -3.14 21.93
CA TYR A 271 -14.24 -2.83 21.01
C TYR A 271 -15.09 -4.06 20.74
N SER A 272 -16.33 -3.83 20.34
CA SER A 272 -17.31 -4.89 20.07
C SER A 272 -17.52 -5.09 18.57
N GLU A 273 -17.22 -6.29 18.07
CA GLU A 273 -17.51 -6.69 16.68
C GLU A 273 -18.97 -7.11 16.46
N LEU A 274 -19.81 -7.07 17.50
CA LEU A 274 -21.20 -7.52 17.44
C LEU A 274 -22.08 -6.65 16.52
N VAL A 275 -21.69 -5.39 16.31
CA VAL A 275 -22.45 -4.43 15.49
C VAL A 275 -21.49 -3.55 14.71
N ASP A 276 -21.54 -3.64 13.39
CA ASP A 276 -20.86 -2.72 12.50
C ASP A 276 -21.74 -1.49 12.23
N LEU A 277 -21.29 -0.32 12.69
CA LEU A 277 -22.01 0.95 12.61
C LEU A 277 -22.01 1.57 11.21
N ILE A 278 -21.17 1.07 10.28
CA ILE A 278 -21.14 1.50 8.87
C ILE A 278 -22.14 0.70 8.04
N ASN A 279 -22.04 -0.62 8.08
CA ASN A 279 -22.84 -1.52 7.25
C ASN A 279 -24.23 -1.71 7.87
N ARG A 280 -25.08 -0.70 7.71
CA ARG A 280 -26.47 -0.70 8.19
C ARG A 280 -27.35 -1.43 7.17
N PRO A 281 -28.28 -2.31 7.61
CA PRO A 281 -29.22 -2.95 6.72
C PRO A 281 -30.17 -1.91 6.10
N GLU A 282 -30.54 -2.13 4.84
CA GLU A 282 -31.49 -1.28 4.10
C GLU A 282 -32.95 -1.64 4.39
N GLU A 283 -33.22 -2.91 4.75
CA GLU A 283 -34.57 -3.41 5.05
C GLU A 283 -35.04 -3.02 6.46
N THR A 284 -36.32 -2.67 6.58
CA THR A 284 -36.93 -2.17 7.82
C THR A 284 -36.96 -3.18 8.96
N ASP A 285 -37.13 -4.47 8.66
CA ASP A 285 -37.22 -5.52 9.70
C ASP A 285 -35.83 -5.82 10.29
N ASP A 286 -34.80 -5.81 9.44
CA ASP A 286 -33.40 -5.92 9.87
C ASP A 286 -32.93 -4.66 10.61
N TRP A 287 -33.46 -3.49 10.26
CA TRP A 287 -33.16 -2.23 10.96
C TRP A 287 -33.58 -2.27 12.43
N ALA A 288 -34.76 -2.80 12.75
CA ALA A 288 -35.21 -2.90 14.13
C ALA A 288 -34.26 -3.77 14.97
N THR A 289 -33.87 -4.93 14.43
CA THR A 289 -32.93 -5.87 15.07
C THR A 289 -31.54 -5.26 15.21
N PHE A 290 -31.05 -4.59 14.17
CA PHE A 290 -29.78 -3.86 14.18
C PHE A 290 -29.78 -2.77 15.25
N SER A 291 -30.83 -1.94 15.29
CA SER A 291 -30.98 -0.84 16.24
C SER A 291 -31.02 -1.36 17.68
N GLU A 292 -31.81 -2.41 17.95
CA GLU A 292 -31.88 -3.02 19.27
C GLU A 292 -30.52 -3.61 19.70
N THR A 293 -29.83 -4.28 18.78
CA THR A 293 -28.51 -4.87 19.05
C THR A 293 -27.46 -3.78 19.30
N SER A 294 -27.45 -2.73 18.48
CA SER A 294 -26.56 -1.57 18.65
C SER A 294 -26.81 -0.89 19.99
N GLU A 295 -28.06 -0.73 20.39
CA GLU A 295 -28.43 -0.19 21.70
C GLU A 295 -27.94 -1.08 22.84
N LYS A 296 -28.10 -2.40 22.75
CA LYS A 296 -27.60 -3.37 23.75
C LYS A 296 -26.07 -3.32 23.89
N VAL A 297 -25.34 -3.19 22.79
CA VAL A 297 -23.87 -3.06 22.80
C VAL A 297 -23.45 -1.72 23.39
N SER A 298 -24.07 -0.62 22.94
CA SER A 298 -23.84 0.72 23.50
C SER A 298 -24.10 0.76 25.01
N ASN A 299 -25.13 0.05 25.48
CA ASN A 299 -25.45 -0.07 26.90
C ASN A 299 -24.39 -0.75 27.76
N CYS A 300 -23.46 -1.52 27.17
CA CYS A 300 -22.33 -2.06 27.93
C CYS A 300 -21.42 -0.92 28.47
N MET A 301 -21.44 0.24 27.83
CA MET A 301 -20.73 1.44 28.28
C MET A 301 -21.56 2.31 29.22
N PHE A 302 -22.79 1.92 29.55
CA PHE A 302 -23.63 2.67 30.49
C PHE A 302 -22.94 2.76 31.87
N GLY A 303 -22.90 3.96 32.45
CA GLY A 303 -22.15 4.22 33.68
C GLY A 303 -20.66 4.51 33.48
N LYS A 304 -20.16 4.45 32.24
CA LYS A 304 -18.83 4.96 31.91
C LYS A 304 -18.93 6.39 31.40
N PRO A 305 -18.03 7.29 31.83
CA PRO A 305 -17.93 8.62 31.25
C PRO A 305 -17.77 8.60 29.73
N ARG A 306 -18.29 9.61 29.03
CA ARG A 306 -18.16 9.72 27.56
C ARG A 306 -16.72 9.86 27.11
N ALA A 307 -15.84 10.37 27.96
CA ALA A 307 -14.40 10.35 27.72
C ALA A 307 -13.81 8.95 27.52
N PHE A 308 -14.52 7.89 27.93
CA PHE A 308 -14.13 6.51 27.69
C PHE A 308 -14.94 5.82 26.60
N GLN A 309 -15.97 6.49 26.06
CA GLN A 309 -16.83 5.96 25.02
C GLN A 309 -16.37 6.49 23.67
N GLY A 310 -16.06 5.58 22.76
CA GLY A 310 -15.53 5.92 21.46
C GLY A 310 -15.99 4.97 20.37
N ALA A 311 -15.33 5.10 19.22
CA ALA A 311 -15.48 4.19 18.11
C ALA A 311 -14.12 3.63 17.69
N PHE A 312 -14.14 2.38 17.22
CA PHE A 312 -13.00 1.75 16.58
C PHE A 312 -13.30 1.63 15.08
N ASN A 313 -12.55 2.37 14.28
CA ASN A 313 -12.74 2.50 12.84
C ASN A 313 -11.70 1.64 12.11
N LEU A 314 -12.14 0.90 11.09
CA LEU A 314 -11.27 0.14 10.19
C LEU A 314 -11.31 0.74 8.79
N TYR A 315 -10.12 1.03 8.28
CA TYR A 315 -9.89 1.61 6.97
C TYR A 315 -9.11 0.65 6.08
N GLY A 316 -9.44 0.65 4.79
CA GLY A 316 -8.83 -0.22 3.80
C GLY A 316 -8.31 0.61 2.63
N ILE A 317 -7.09 0.33 2.18
CA ILE A 317 -6.48 1.05 1.06
C ILE A 317 -6.44 0.17 -0.17
N ILE A 318 -7.02 0.69 -1.25
CA ILE A 318 -6.96 0.10 -2.59
C ILE A 318 -5.90 0.86 -3.40
N PRO A 319 -4.80 0.21 -3.79
CA PRO A 319 -3.77 0.86 -4.59
C PRO A 319 -4.32 1.33 -5.92
N TYR A 320 -3.92 2.52 -6.36
CA TYR A 320 -4.41 3.06 -7.64
C TYR A 320 -4.09 2.15 -8.83
N ARG A 321 -2.97 1.40 -8.77
CA ARG A 321 -2.59 0.43 -9.80
C ARG A 321 -3.49 -0.80 -9.86
N ASP A 322 -4.22 -1.09 -8.78
CA ASP A 322 -5.12 -2.24 -8.70
C ASP A 322 -6.54 -1.84 -9.17
N ILE A 323 -6.77 -0.53 -9.41
CA ILE A 323 -7.99 0.00 -10.05
C ILE A 323 -7.85 -0.12 -11.57
N LEU A 324 -8.56 -1.09 -12.15
CA LEU A 324 -8.47 -1.43 -13.57
C LEU A 324 -9.31 -0.50 -14.44
N LEU A 325 -10.50 -0.16 -13.98
CA LEU A 325 -11.43 0.75 -14.65
C LEU A 325 -12.20 1.58 -13.62
N ILE A 326 -12.50 2.81 -14.01
CA ILE A 326 -13.35 3.73 -13.24
C ILE A 326 -14.52 4.11 -14.14
N ASP A 327 -15.72 3.71 -13.74
CA ASP A 327 -16.97 4.19 -14.28
C ASP A 327 -17.49 5.31 -13.38
N THR A 328 -17.69 6.49 -13.93
CA THR A 328 -18.06 7.68 -13.18
C THR A 328 -19.56 7.82 -12.98
N GLU A 329 -20.34 7.12 -13.79
CA GLU A 329 -21.81 7.21 -13.80
C GLU A 329 -22.45 6.01 -13.10
N GLY A 330 -21.82 4.83 -13.21
CA GLY A 330 -22.36 3.59 -12.67
C GLY A 330 -23.44 3.02 -13.60
N ASP A 331 -24.50 2.45 -13.03
CA ASP A 331 -25.60 1.87 -13.80
C ASP A 331 -26.98 2.13 -13.19
N ALA A 332 -28.01 1.54 -13.80
CA ALA A 332 -29.40 1.74 -13.39
C ALA A 332 -29.73 1.18 -12.00
N LYS A 333 -29.01 0.14 -11.53
CA LYS A 333 -29.21 -0.44 -10.19
C LYS A 333 -28.38 0.30 -9.15
N PHE A 334 -27.14 0.63 -9.48
CA PHE A 334 -26.23 1.39 -8.64
C PHE A 334 -25.77 2.66 -9.38
N PRO A 335 -26.54 3.76 -9.28
CA PRO A 335 -26.24 5.05 -9.92
C PRO A 335 -25.18 5.83 -9.14
N ILE A 336 -24.10 5.15 -8.80
CA ILE A 336 -22.92 5.66 -8.12
C ILE A 336 -21.68 5.20 -8.88
N PRO A 337 -20.54 5.89 -8.79
CA PRO A 337 -19.35 5.49 -9.54
C PRO A 337 -18.86 4.08 -9.16
N HIS A 338 -18.40 3.31 -10.15
CA HIS A 338 -17.85 1.97 -9.95
C HIS A 338 -16.33 1.97 -10.12
N LEU A 339 -15.65 1.23 -9.24
CA LEU A 339 -14.25 0.88 -9.36
C LEU A 339 -14.15 -0.61 -9.66
N TYR A 340 -13.62 -0.93 -10.84
CA TYR A 340 -13.38 -2.31 -11.24
C TYR A 340 -12.01 -2.77 -10.74
N LEU A 341 -12.01 -3.88 -10.03
CA LEU A 341 -10.87 -4.49 -9.37
C LEU A 341 -10.80 -5.97 -9.74
N GLU A 342 -9.65 -6.60 -9.51
CA GLU A 342 -9.56 -8.06 -9.46
C GLU A 342 -9.67 -8.49 -7.99
N MET A 343 -10.82 -9.06 -7.61
CA MET A 343 -11.04 -9.51 -6.24
C MET A 343 -10.72 -11.00 -6.14
N ASP A 344 -9.69 -11.37 -5.39
CA ASP A 344 -9.37 -12.76 -5.15
C ASP A 344 -10.40 -13.37 -4.17
N LYS A 345 -10.80 -14.63 -4.40
CA LYS A 345 -11.85 -15.33 -3.64
C LYS A 345 -11.56 -15.46 -2.13
N TYR A 346 -10.31 -15.22 -1.73
CA TYR A 346 -9.85 -15.33 -0.35
C TYR A 346 -9.21 -14.05 0.20
N ALA A 347 -9.12 -12.99 -0.60
CA ALA A 347 -8.47 -11.75 -0.21
C ALA A 347 -9.48 -10.60 -0.16
N SER A 348 -9.37 -9.81 0.91
CA SER A 348 -10.03 -8.51 0.98
C SER A 348 -9.59 -7.64 -0.21
N PRO A 349 -10.46 -6.77 -0.77
CA PRO A 349 -10.06 -5.82 -1.83
C PRO A 349 -9.00 -4.81 -1.36
N TYR A 350 -8.70 -4.79 -0.05
CA TYR A 350 -7.73 -3.88 0.55
C TYR A 350 -6.35 -4.51 0.63
N SER A 351 -5.36 -3.80 0.08
CA SER A 351 -3.94 -4.18 0.16
C SER A 351 -3.32 -3.88 1.54
N ILE A 352 -3.86 -2.87 2.22
CA ILE A 352 -3.43 -2.39 3.53
C ILE A 352 -4.70 -2.13 4.34
N THR A 353 -4.73 -2.62 5.57
CA THR A 353 -5.78 -2.33 6.54
C THR A 353 -5.18 -1.48 7.65
N LEU A 354 -5.82 -0.35 7.94
CA LEU A 354 -5.49 0.55 9.04
C LEU A 354 -6.62 0.48 10.08
N ALA A 355 -6.27 0.57 11.35
CA ALA A 355 -7.24 0.58 12.44
C ALA A 355 -7.01 1.83 13.29
N GLY A 356 -8.06 2.60 13.54
CA GLY A 356 -8.00 3.84 14.30
C GLY A 356 -9.06 3.89 15.40
N ALA A 357 -8.70 4.45 16.54
CA ALA A 357 -9.59 4.74 17.65
C ALA A 357 -10.02 6.22 17.60
N GLU A 358 -11.29 6.48 17.90
CA GLU A 358 -11.88 7.82 17.95
C GLU A 358 -12.64 8.00 19.27
N ILE A 359 -12.31 9.04 20.03
CA ILE A 359 -13.01 9.45 21.26
C ILE A 359 -13.29 10.95 21.14
N GLY A 360 -14.56 11.31 20.93
CA GLY A 360 -14.92 12.70 20.65
C GLY A 360 -14.15 13.24 19.44
N GLN A 361 -13.28 14.23 19.64
CA GLN A 361 -12.42 14.79 18.59
C GLN A 361 -11.01 14.18 18.54
N PHE A 362 -10.67 13.32 19.51
CA PHE A 362 -9.37 12.68 19.58
C PHE A 362 -9.33 11.44 18.71
N ARG A 363 -8.35 11.35 17.80
CA ARG A 363 -8.09 10.18 16.97
C ARG A 363 -6.68 9.67 17.20
N PHE A 364 -6.52 8.36 17.37
CA PHE A 364 -5.22 7.74 17.57
C PHE A 364 -5.20 6.30 17.06
N HIS A 365 -4.01 5.74 16.90
CA HIS A 365 -3.83 4.34 16.57
C HIS A 365 -3.32 3.62 17.82
N PRO A 366 -4.07 2.67 18.41
CA PRO A 366 -3.55 1.87 19.51
C PRO A 366 -2.28 1.13 19.05
N ASP A 367 -1.16 1.44 19.69
CA ASP A 367 0.12 0.79 19.47
C ASP A 367 0.42 -0.21 20.60
N ASP A 368 1.63 -0.76 20.62
CA ASP A 368 2.08 -1.72 21.64
C ASP A 368 2.08 -1.12 23.07
N SER A 369 1.88 0.19 23.24
CA SER A 369 1.76 0.82 24.56
C SER A 369 0.34 0.72 25.15
N TRP A 370 -0.64 0.24 24.38
CA TRP A 370 -2.03 0.07 24.80
C TRP A 370 -2.36 -1.40 25.04
N THR A 371 -3.04 -1.69 26.15
CA THR A 371 -3.45 -3.05 26.50
C THR A 371 -4.92 -3.29 26.16
N ARG A 372 -5.20 -4.30 25.32
CA ARG A 372 -6.58 -4.70 25.05
C ARG A 372 -7.14 -5.51 26.22
N ILE A 373 -8.22 -5.04 26.82
CA ILE A 373 -8.96 -5.73 27.89
C ILE A 373 -10.22 -6.42 27.35
N LYS A 374 -10.92 -7.19 28.18
CA LYS A 374 -12.22 -7.81 27.85
C LYS A 374 -13.35 -7.00 28.48
N PHE A 375 -13.63 -5.83 27.93
CA PHE A 375 -14.69 -4.96 28.40
C PHE A 375 -16.04 -5.35 27.80
N PHE A 376 -16.09 -5.59 26.48
CA PHE A 376 -17.32 -5.96 25.80
C PHE A 376 -17.59 -7.46 25.89
N PRO A 377 -18.87 -7.87 25.99
CA PRO A 377 -19.23 -9.27 25.97
C PRO A 377 -19.07 -9.86 24.57
N LYS A 378 -18.73 -11.15 24.51
CA LYS A 378 -18.64 -11.89 23.22
C LYS A 378 -19.98 -12.19 22.56
N LYS A 379 -21.09 -12.03 23.29
CA LYS A 379 -22.46 -12.28 22.84
C LYS A 379 -23.33 -11.10 23.23
N ILE A 380 -24.40 -10.89 22.47
CA ILE A 380 -25.35 -9.80 22.70
C ILE A 380 -25.96 -9.94 24.10
N PRO A 381 -25.93 -8.89 24.94
CA PRO A 381 -26.58 -8.89 26.25
C PRO A 381 -28.09 -9.16 26.16
N THR A 382 -28.62 -9.98 27.06
CA THR A 382 -30.03 -10.38 27.05
C THR A 382 -30.98 -9.34 27.66
N GLN A 383 -30.46 -8.38 28.44
CA GLN A 383 -31.27 -7.38 29.15
C GLN A 383 -30.88 -5.96 28.74
N SER A 384 -31.87 -5.07 28.57
CA SER A 384 -31.65 -3.64 28.43
C SER A 384 -31.65 -2.97 29.81
N ILE A 385 -30.64 -2.13 30.08
CA ILE A 385 -30.40 -1.50 31.38
C ILE A 385 -31.35 -0.29 31.62
N ARG A 386 -32.14 0.10 30.61
CA ARG A 386 -32.63 1.49 30.44
C ARG A 386 -33.95 1.87 31.11
N GLN A 387 -34.70 0.98 31.76
CA GLN A 387 -36.08 1.28 32.17
C GLN A 387 -36.25 1.54 33.68
N ARG A 388 -35.69 2.65 34.18
CA ARG A 388 -36.07 3.22 35.49
C ARG A 388 -37.15 4.28 35.31
N LYS A 389 -38.18 4.26 36.17
CA LYS A 389 -39.23 5.31 36.17
C LYS A 389 -38.64 6.67 36.55
N PRO A 390 -39.17 7.78 35.99
CA PRO A 390 -38.79 9.13 36.41
C PRO A 390 -38.99 9.35 37.91
N ILE A 391 -38.05 10.03 38.55
CA ILE A 391 -38.17 10.56 39.90
C ILE A 391 -39.25 11.65 39.88
N THR A 392 -40.14 11.60 40.88
CA THR A 392 -41.35 12.44 40.95
C THR A 392 -41.05 13.91 41.23
N LYS A 393 -39.95 14.21 41.94
CA LYS A 393 -39.52 15.58 42.19
C LYS A 393 -38.84 16.14 40.93
N PRO A 394 -39.33 17.25 40.35
CA PRO A 394 -38.69 17.88 39.21
C PRO A 394 -37.28 18.38 39.56
N LEU A 395 -36.37 18.26 38.60
CA LEU A 395 -35.06 18.88 38.63
C LEU A 395 -35.20 20.34 38.18
N GLU A 396 -34.90 21.26 39.09
CA GLU A 396 -34.85 22.69 38.81
C GLU A 396 -33.50 23.03 38.20
N LEU A 397 -33.51 23.49 36.95
CA LEU A 397 -32.32 23.96 36.23
C LEU A 397 -32.53 25.41 35.77
N PRO A 398 -31.45 26.20 35.61
CA PRO A 398 -31.54 27.53 35.03
C PRO A 398 -32.22 27.49 33.65
N ALA A 399 -33.09 28.46 33.36
CA ALA A 399 -33.86 28.50 32.11
C ALA A 399 -32.98 28.44 30.85
N SER A 400 -31.78 29.03 30.91
CA SER A 400 -30.79 28.99 29.84
C SER A 400 -30.27 27.57 29.58
N LEU A 401 -30.07 26.76 30.62
CA LEU A 401 -29.61 25.38 30.52
C LEU A 401 -30.75 24.45 30.11
N THR A 402 -31.95 24.65 30.65
CA THR A 402 -33.16 23.93 30.21
C THR A 402 -33.40 24.16 28.72
N SER A 403 -33.23 25.39 28.21
CA SER A 403 -33.33 25.67 26.77
C SER A 403 -32.19 25.03 25.97
N ALA A 404 -30.98 24.94 26.52
CA ALA A 404 -29.85 24.33 25.83
C ALA A 404 -30.05 22.82 25.69
N ILE A 405 -30.48 22.17 26.78
CA ILE A 405 -30.92 20.77 26.78
C ILE A 405 -32.11 20.62 25.84
N SER A 406 -33.04 21.59 25.81
CA SER A 406 -34.24 21.54 24.96
C SER A 406 -33.91 21.49 23.45
N LYS A 407 -32.82 22.16 23.06
CA LYS A 407 -32.38 22.34 21.67
C LYS A 407 -31.24 21.44 21.21
N HIS A 408 -30.75 20.53 22.06
CA HIS A 408 -29.54 19.74 21.81
C HIS A 408 -28.29 20.60 21.54
N GLU A 409 -28.14 21.71 22.27
CA GLU A 409 -26.92 22.51 22.19
C GLU A 409 -25.71 21.69 22.67
N LYS A 410 -24.58 21.78 21.96
CA LYS A 410 -23.32 21.13 22.35
C LYS A 410 -22.93 21.57 23.77
N GLY A 411 -22.61 20.63 24.65
CA GLY A 411 -22.22 20.90 26.04
C GLY A 411 -23.38 21.04 27.04
N ALA A 412 -24.63 20.89 26.60
CA ALA A 412 -25.80 20.85 27.48
C ALA A 412 -26.05 19.45 28.09
N ASP A 413 -25.21 18.48 27.76
CA ASP A 413 -25.28 17.07 28.15
C ASP A 413 -24.44 16.75 29.40
N THR A 414 -23.91 17.77 30.06
CA THR A 414 -23.15 17.67 31.30
C THR A 414 -23.65 18.72 32.29
N LEU A 415 -23.86 18.32 33.54
CA LEU A 415 -24.15 19.22 34.65
C LEU A 415 -22.93 19.27 35.57
N TYR A 416 -22.59 20.46 36.05
CA TYR A 416 -21.44 20.70 36.91
C TYR A 416 -21.88 21.24 38.26
N PHE A 417 -21.40 20.62 39.34
CA PHE A 417 -21.68 21.04 40.70
C PHE A 417 -20.37 21.17 41.50
N PRO A 418 -20.24 22.17 42.38
CA PRO A 418 -19.22 22.18 43.41
C PRO A 418 -19.31 20.92 44.30
N THR A 419 -18.19 20.49 44.88
CA THR A 419 -18.15 19.24 45.67
C THR A 419 -18.92 19.35 46.99
N ASP A 420 -19.03 20.56 47.52
CA ASP A 420 -19.77 20.92 48.73
C ASP A 420 -21.29 20.97 48.53
N GLU A 421 -21.77 21.00 47.28
CA GLU A 421 -23.19 20.85 46.98
C GLU A 421 -23.57 19.36 46.92
N GLN A 422 -24.41 18.92 47.87
CA GLN A 422 -24.99 17.57 47.81
C GLN A 422 -25.84 17.42 46.55
N ASN A 423 -25.35 16.61 45.62
CA ASN A 423 -26.14 16.21 44.47
C ASN A 423 -26.85 14.88 44.74
N HIS A 424 -28.14 14.79 44.45
CA HIS A 424 -28.94 13.59 44.70
C HIS A 424 -29.00 12.66 43.48
N PHE A 425 -28.06 12.82 42.55
CA PHE A 425 -28.05 12.03 41.33
C PHE A 425 -27.56 10.61 41.61
N GLN A 426 -28.28 9.65 41.07
CA GLN A 426 -27.86 8.26 41.04
C GLN A 426 -27.67 7.82 39.60
N LEU A 427 -26.70 6.97 39.34
CA LEU A 427 -26.50 6.42 38.00
C LEU A 427 -27.79 5.75 37.50
N GLY A 428 -28.24 6.13 36.30
CA GLY A 428 -29.49 5.68 35.67
C GLY A 428 -30.76 6.25 36.25
N SER A 429 -30.69 7.15 37.23
CA SER A 429 -31.86 7.93 37.64
C SER A 429 -32.35 8.81 36.48
N VAL A 430 -33.67 8.92 36.36
CA VAL A 430 -34.34 9.76 35.37
C VAL A 430 -35.03 10.89 36.11
N HIS A 431 -34.82 12.13 35.67
CA HIS A 431 -35.37 13.33 36.29
C HIS A 431 -36.21 14.10 35.28
N LYS A 432 -37.40 14.54 35.69
CA LYS A 432 -38.20 15.49 34.92
C LYS A 432 -37.61 16.88 35.11
N VAL A 433 -37.30 17.60 34.04
CA VAL A 433 -36.76 18.97 34.11
C VAL A 433 -37.91 19.97 34.12
N SER A 434 -37.87 20.93 35.05
CA SER A 434 -38.87 22.01 35.07
C SER A 434 -38.70 22.94 33.87
N THR A 435 -39.69 22.97 32.97
CA THR A 435 -39.72 23.88 31.82
C THR A 435 -40.58 25.10 32.14
N SER A 436 -40.01 26.30 32.04
CA SER A 436 -40.70 27.57 32.37
C SER A 436 -41.49 28.17 31.19
N GLY A 437 -41.88 27.37 30.19
CA GLY A 437 -42.48 27.85 28.94
C GLY A 437 -43.55 26.95 28.34
N THR A 438 -44.32 27.48 27.39
CA THR A 438 -45.50 26.91 26.67
C THR A 438 -45.25 25.65 25.84
N SER A 439 -44.09 25.00 25.98
CA SER A 439 -43.79 23.72 25.32
C SER A 439 -44.62 22.62 25.97
N SER A 440 -45.51 21.99 25.19
CA SER A 440 -46.44 20.95 25.66
C SER A 440 -45.78 19.60 25.98
N GLU A 441 -44.47 19.45 25.77
CA GLU A 441 -43.76 18.20 26.01
C GLU A 441 -42.92 18.25 27.29
N ASP A 442 -43.13 17.27 28.15
CA ASP A 442 -42.31 17.04 29.34
C ASP A 442 -40.87 16.65 28.92
N LEU A 443 -39.88 17.40 29.42
CA LEU A 443 -38.47 17.10 29.22
C LEU A 443 -37.95 16.18 30.33
N PHE A 444 -37.35 15.05 29.97
CA PHE A 444 -36.68 14.16 30.91
C PHE A 444 -35.20 14.01 30.58
N VAL A 445 -34.39 13.90 31.62
CA VAL A 445 -32.95 13.62 31.51
C VAL A 445 -32.60 12.38 32.32
N ARG A 446 -31.69 11.55 31.81
CA ARG A 446 -31.18 10.36 32.46
C ARG A 446 -29.70 10.54 32.77
N VAL A 447 -29.31 10.21 33.99
CA VAL A 447 -27.89 10.22 34.42
C VAL A 447 -27.16 9.03 33.80
N THR A 448 -26.17 9.29 32.97
CA THR A 448 -25.38 8.28 32.25
C THR A 448 -24.01 8.03 32.87
N ALA A 449 -23.44 9.03 33.54
CA ALA A 449 -22.22 8.90 34.33
C ALA A 449 -22.20 9.90 35.49
N LEU A 450 -21.46 9.53 36.55
CA LEU A 450 -21.16 10.39 37.69
C LEU A 450 -19.65 10.37 37.89
N LEU A 451 -19.03 11.54 37.94
CA LEU A 451 -17.60 11.69 38.16
C LEU A 451 -17.35 12.73 39.26
N GLU A 452 -16.29 12.51 40.02
CA GLU A 452 -15.70 13.49 40.92
C GLU A 452 -14.22 13.60 40.55
N CYS A 453 -13.83 14.74 39.96
CA CYS A 453 -12.45 14.99 39.57
C CYS A 453 -12.17 16.49 39.41
N THR A 454 -10.89 16.84 39.27
CA THR A 454 -10.47 18.20 38.96
C THR A 454 -10.99 18.62 37.58
N PHE A 455 -11.42 19.87 37.42
CA PHE A 455 -11.86 20.40 36.13
C PHE A 455 -10.83 20.20 35.02
N GLN A 456 -9.54 20.44 35.30
CA GLN A 456 -8.46 20.23 34.33
C GLN A 456 -8.46 18.79 33.78
N LYS A 457 -8.47 17.81 34.66
CA LYS A 457 -8.49 16.38 34.27
C LYS A 457 -9.69 16.05 33.37
N TYR A 458 -10.87 16.55 33.70
CA TYR A 458 -12.07 16.33 32.89
C TYR A 458 -11.98 17.01 31.51
N ALA A 459 -11.49 18.26 31.46
CA ALA A 459 -11.29 19.00 30.22
C ALA A 459 -10.27 18.30 29.30
N GLU A 460 -9.17 17.78 29.86
CA GLU A 460 -8.17 16.99 29.15
C GLU A 460 -8.77 15.68 28.60
N HIS A 461 -9.63 15.03 29.37
CA HIS A 461 -10.35 13.81 28.99
C HIS A 461 -11.29 14.04 27.80
N LEU A 462 -12.00 15.18 27.75
CA LEU A 462 -12.85 15.56 26.63
C LEU A 462 -12.07 16.03 25.38
N ASN A 463 -10.79 16.39 25.54
CA ASN A 463 -9.97 17.00 24.49
C ASN A 463 -10.61 18.29 23.89
N ASP A 464 -11.41 19.01 24.67
CA ASP A 464 -12.13 20.22 24.27
C ASP A 464 -12.23 21.18 25.46
N THR A 465 -11.07 21.68 25.91
CA THR A 465 -10.96 22.54 27.09
C THR A 465 -11.81 23.80 26.95
N TRP A 466 -11.83 24.42 25.77
CA TRP A 466 -12.58 25.65 25.55
C TRP A 466 -14.09 25.44 25.71
N SER A 467 -14.67 24.42 25.07
CA SER A 467 -16.11 24.14 25.20
C SER A 467 -16.47 23.72 26.63
N ALA A 468 -15.60 22.94 27.29
CA ALA A 468 -15.79 22.55 28.69
C ALA A 468 -15.80 23.78 29.61
N THR A 469 -14.83 24.70 29.46
CA THR A 469 -14.79 25.94 30.25
C THR A 469 -16.03 26.78 30.04
N GLN A 470 -16.46 26.99 28.78
CA GLN A 470 -17.67 27.76 28.49
C GLN A 470 -18.93 27.12 29.12
N ALA A 471 -19.04 25.79 29.06
CA ALA A 471 -20.15 25.06 29.65
C ALA A 471 -20.18 25.20 31.18
N VAL A 472 -19.03 25.03 31.84
CA VAL A 472 -18.92 25.20 33.30
C VAL A 472 -19.21 26.64 33.71
N THR A 473 -18.61 27.63 33.03
CA THR A 473 -18.81 29.06 33.33
C THR A 473 -20.27 29.47 33.19
N ARG A 474 -20.97 28.96 32.17
CA ARG A 474 -22.41 29.21 31.97
C ARG A 474 -23.26 28.63 33.11
N GLN A 475 -22.84 27.51 33.72
CA GLN A 475 -23.60 26.84 34.77
C GLN A 475 -23.28 27.37 36.17
N LEU A 476 -22.00 27.55 36.49
CA LEU A 476 -21.53 28.04 37.80
C LEU A 476 -21.55 29.56 37.92
N GLY A 477 -21.69 30.29 36.81
CA GLY A 477 -21.63 31.75 36.77
C GLY A 477 -20.22 32.33 36.97
N ARG A 478 -19.18 31.49 36.97
CA ARG A 478 -17.77 31.85 37.11
C ARG A 478 -16.88 30.85 36.40
N GLU A 479 -15.67 31.25 36.05
CA GLU A 479 -14.67 30.30 35.54
C GLU A 479 -14.22 29.33 36.65
N PRO A 480 -14.10 28.02 36.36
CA PRO A 480 -13.56 27.05 37.29
C PRO A 480 -12.03 27.17 37.40
N ALA A 481 -11.48 26.95 38.59
CA ALA A 481 -10.03 26.79 38.71
C ALA A 481 -9.59 25.42 38.18
N ALA A 482 -8.38 25.32 37.63
CA ALA A 482 -7.88 24.08 37.01
C ALA A 482 -7.90 22.88 37.99
N GLU A 483 -7.46 23.11 39.22
CA GLU A 483 -7.39 22.10 40.28
C GLU A 483 -8.70 21.99 41.10
N GLU A 484 -9.74 22.74 40.74
CA GLU A 484 -11.03 22.68 41.42
C GLU A 484 -11.69 21.33 41.21
N ILE A 485 -12.03 20.65 42.30
CA ILE A 485 -12.76 19.39 42.27
C ILE A 485 -14.25 19.68 42.04
N LEU A 486 -14.81 19.10 40.99
CA LEU A 486 -16.20 19.22 40.62
C LEU A 486 -16.88 17.86 40.60
N ASN A 487 -18.14 17.87 41.02
CA ASN A 487 -19.10 16.81 40.78
C ASN A 487 -19.70 16.97 39.38
N ILE A 488 -19.34 16.06 38.48
CA ILE A 488 -19.73 16.10 37.07
C ILE A 488 -20.77 15.02 36.80
N VAL A 489 -21.92 15.43 36.28
CA VAL A 489 -23.06 14.56 35.98
C VAL A 489 -23.30 14.58 34.49
N GLU A 490 -22.96 13.50 33.80
CA GLU A 490 -23.29 13.36 32.38
C GLU A 490 -24.74 12.88 32.26
N ILE A 491 -25.46 13.50 31.31
CA ILE A 491 -26.87 13.25 31.09
C ILE A 491 -27.16 13.01 29.61
N GLU A 492 -28.20 12.22 29.36
CA GLU A 492 -28.83 12.12 28.05
C GLU A 492 -30.32 12.42 28.15
N ARG A 493 -30.95 12.81 27.06
CA ARG A 493 -32.40 12.96 27.02
C ARG A 493 -33.08 11.61 27.14
N ALA A 494 -34.17 11.62 27.87
CA ALA A 494 -35.09 10.51 27.97
C ALA A 494 -36.50 11.00 27.59
N TYR A 495 -37.35 10.08 27.17
CA TYR A 495 -38.66 10.41 26.62
C TYR A 495 -39.77 9.66 27.34
N ALA A 496 -40.91 10.33 27.55
CA ALA A 496 -42.06 9.76 28.26
C ALA A 496 -42.48 8.37 27.74
N TRP A 497 -42.42 8.17 26.42
CA TRP A 497 -42.80 6.90 25.77
C TRP A 497 -41.94 5.71 26.21
N GLN A 498 -40.74 5.92 26.76
CA GLN A 498 -39.88 4.86 27.27
C GLN A 498 -40.47 4.16 28.52
N TRP A 499 -41.45 4.81 29.18
CA TRP A 499 -42.11 4.30 30.38
C TRP A 499 -43.63 4.21 30.26
N ASP A 500 -44.19 4.66 29.14
CA ASP A 500 -45.62 4.57 28.86
C ASP A 500 -45.99 3.14 28.43
N GLN A 501 -46.58 2.38 29.35
CA GLN A 501 -47.00 1.00 29.09
C GLN A 501 -48.19 0.90 28.14
N SER A 502 -48.87 2.00 27.82
CA SER A 502 -50.02 2.00 26.90
C SER A 502 -49.64 1.78 25.42
N ARG A 503 -48.37 1.99 25.06
CA ARG A 503 -47.85 1.83 23.68
C ARG A 503 -47.13 0.51 23.41
N LYS A 504 -46.99 -0.38 24.40
CA LYS A 504 -46.38 -1.72 24.24
C LYS A 504 -47.38 -2.78 23.74
N ARG A 505 -48.33 -2.41 22.88
CA ARG A 505 -49.30 -3.34 22.26
C ARG A 505 -48.97 -3.60 20.81
#